data_AF-A0A943BUC9-F1
#
_entry.id   AF-A0A943BUC9-F1
#
_cell.length_a   1.000
_cell.length_b   1.000
_cell.length_c   1.000
_cell.angle_alpha   90.00
_cell.angle_beta   90.00
_cell.angle_gamma   90.00
#
_symmetry.space_group_name_H-M   'P 1'
#
loop_
_entity.id
_entity.type
_entity.pdbx_description
1 polymer ?
#
loop_
_entity_poly.entity_id
_entity_poly.type
_entity_poly.pdbx_seq_one_letter_code
_entity_poly.pdbx_strand_id
1 'polypeptide(L)'
;MIENYSSLVRQANLWREELSPSFLTGVDCSKIKVQRSAGVSPTEQSAMQLLNLEKAEAYNRLRAQVKGIQHFVLNIKDAEVREIAIRRCRGQTYEEIAAAMFIDRTTASKKLRKYISHNSR
;
A
#
# COMPACT_ATOMS: atom_id res chain seq x y z
N MET A 1 4.70 -6.14 -9.28
CA MET A 1 4.51 -6.26 -7.82
C MET A 1 5.32 -5.22 -7.06
N ILE A 2 6.65 -5.33 -6.97
CA ILE A 2 7.51 -4.35 -6.26
C ILE A 2 7.56 -2.98 -6.97
N GLU A 3 7.49 -2.96 -8.30
CA GLU A 3 7.59 -1.71 -9.09
C GLU A 3 6.46 -0.71 -8.83
N ASN A 4 5.30 -1.19 -8.38
CA ASN A 4 4.14 -0.35 -8.08
C ASN A 4 4.11 0.10 -6.61
N TYR A 5 5.07 -0.35 -5.79
CA TYR A 5 5.03 -0.15 -4.33
C TYR A 5 4.96 1.32 -3.93
N SER A 6 5.79 2.18 -4.53
CA SER A 6 5.79 3.62 -4.26
C SER A 6 4.44 4.27 -4.60
N SER A 7 3.84 3.90 -5.74
CA SER A 7 2.51 4.36 -6.14
C SER A 7 1.42 3.89 -5.17
N LEU A 8 1.46 2.63 -4.73
CA LEU A 8 0.50 2.09 -3.77
C LEU A 8 0.61 2.76 -2.40
N VAL A 9 1.84 3.03 -1.93
CA VAL A 9 2.08 3.78 -0.69
C VAL A 9 1.56 5.22 -0.82
N ARG A 10 1.81 5.88 -1.95
CA ARG A 10 1.29 7.23 -2.21
C ARG A 10 -0.24 7.26 -2.19
N GLN A 11 -0.87 6.31 -2.87
CA GLN A 11 -2.33 6.17 -2.85
C GLN A 11 -2.84 5.94 -1.41
N ALA A 12 -2.16 5.10 -0.62
CA ALA A 12 -2.58 4.83 0.76
C ALA A 12 -2.46 6.07 1.65
N ASN A 13 -1.47 6.92 1.40
CA ASN A 13 -1.33 8.18 2.12
C ASN A 13 -2.41 9.20 1.73
N LEU A 14 -2.71 9.34 0.44
CA LEU A 14 -3.81 10.21 -0.02
C LEU A 14 -5.16 9.80 0.59
N TRP A 15 -5.43 8.49 0.60
CA TRP A 15 -6.65 7.98 1.21
C TRP A 15 -6.68 8.19 2.73
N ARG A 16 -5.53 8.11 3.40
CA ARG A 16 -5.42 8.43 4.84
C ARG A 16 -5.74 9.90 5.11
N GLU A 17 -5.33 10.82 4.23
CA GLU A 17 -5.58 12.25 4.35
C GLU A 17 -7.06 12.58 4.06
N GLU A 18 -7.69 11.90 3.10
CA GLU A 18 -9.11 12.07 2.76
C GLU A 18 -10.07 11.43 3.78
N LEU A 19 -9.64 10.38 4.48
CA LEU A 19 -10.42 9.72 5.54
C LEU A 19 -10.27 10.51 6.84
N SER A 20 -11.37 11.07 7.36
CA SER A 20 -11.33 11.84 8.60
C SER A 20 -10.74 11.01 9.78
N PRO A 21 -10.04 11.63 10.75
CA PRO A 21 -9.34 10.92 11.83
C PRO A 21 -10.19 9.93 12.63
N SER A 22 -11.51 10.12 12.70
CA SER A 22 -12.45 9.23 13.40
C SER A 22 -12.58 7.83 12.77
N PHE A 23 -12.16 7.65 11.51
CA PHE A 23 -12.25 6.38 10.79
C PHE A 23 -10.99 5.51 10.91
N LEU A 24 -9.83 6.12 11.23
CA LEU A 24 -8.56 5.39 11.40
C LEU A 24 -8.53 4.56 12.69
N THR A 25 -9.36 4.90 13.67
CA THR A 25 -9.43 4.25 14.99
C THR A 25 -10.24 2.94 15.02
N GLY A 26 -10.69 2.42 13.87
CA GLY A 26 -11.42 1.15 13.83
C GLY A 26 -12.78 1.23 14.54
N VAL A 27 -13.39 2.42 14.54
CA VAL A 27 -14.73 2.62 15.12
C VAL A 27 -15.72 1.87 14.25
N ASP A 28 -16.38 0.89 14.85
CA ASP A 28 -17.47 0.11 14.27
C ASP A 28 -18.60 1.06 13.84
N CYS A 29 -18.63 1.39 12.55
CA CYS A 29 -19.60 2.30 11.96
C CYS A 29 -21.03 1.72 11.98
N SER A 30 -21.21 0.44 12.36
CA SER A 30 -22.54 -0.16 12.53
C SER A 30 -23.29 0.31 13.78
N LYS A 31 -22.62 1.00 14.73
CA LYS A 31 -23.19 1.35 16.05
C LYS A 31 -23.22 2.84 16.39
N ILE A 32 -23.00 3.74 15.43
CA ILE A 32 -23.05 5.17 15.72
C ILE A 32 -24.52 5.56 15.95
N LYS A 33 -24.89 5.81 17.22
CA LYS A 33 -26.22 6.32 17.58
C LYS A 33 -26.43 7.67 16.89
N VAL A 34 -27.41 7.71 16.00
CA VAL A 34 -27.81 8.88 15.22
C VAL A 34 -28.23 10.00 16.16
N GLN A 35 -27.32 10.91 16.51
CA GLN A 35 -27.71 12.21 17.01
C GLN A 35 -28.16 13.03 15.80
N ARG A 36 -29.48 13.22 15.70
CA ARG A 36 -30.13 14.01 14.64
C ARG A 36 -29.58 15.44 14.66
N SER A 37 -28.63 15.75 13.80
CA SER A 37 -28.36 17.13 13.41
C SER A 37 -29.50 17.58 12.50
N ALA A 38 -30.25 18.61 12.93
CA ALA A 38 -31.36 19.17 12.18
C ALA A 38 -30.87 19.65 10.80
N GLY A 39 -31.23 18.95 9.72
CA GLY A 39 -31.01 19.43 8.34
C GLY A 39 -30.63 18.39 7.28
N VAL A 40 -30.33 17.13 7.61
CA VAL A 40 -29.93 16.10 6.63
C VAL A 40 -30.96 14.99 6.59
N SER A 41 -31.46 14.64 5.40
CA SER A 41 -32.46 13.59 5.23
C SER A 41 -31.89 12.20 5.59
N PRO A 42 -32.70 11.26 6.09
CA PRO A 42 -32.25 9.90 6.40
C PRO A 42 -31.57 9.20 5.21
N THR A 43 -32.04 9.47 4.00
CA THR A 43 -31.48 8.93 2.75
C THR A 43 -30.08 9.47 2.46
N GLU A 44 -29.86 10.77 2.67
CA GLU A 44 -28.54 11.38 2.54
C GLU A 44 -27.55 10.81 3.57
N GLN A 45 -28.00 10.57 4.81
CA GLN A 45 -27.16 9.95 5.84
C GLN A 45 -26.77 8.51 5.48
N SER A 46 -27.71 7.69 4.98
CA SER A 46 -27.42 6.34 4.51
C SER A 46 -26.49 6.32 3.29
N ALA A 47 -26.68 7.23 2.34
CA ALA A 47 -25.80 7.35 1.17
C ALA A 47 -24.36 7.72 1.57
N MET A 48 -24.19 8.66 2.50
CA MET A 48 -22.88 9.01 3.05
C MET A 48 -22.22 7.82 3.76
N GLN A 49 -22.98 7.02 4.51
CA GLN A 49 -22.45 5.82 5.19
C GLN A 49 -21.95 4.75 4.22
N LEU A 50 -22.71 4.46 3.15
CA LEU A 50 -22.31 3.48 2.13
C LEU A 50 -21.02 3.92 1.42
N LEU A 51 -20.95 5.20 1.02
CA LEU A 51 -19.77 5.78 0.38
C LEU A 51 -18.54 5.70 1.29
N ASN A 52 -18.72 5.92 2.59
CA ASN A 52 -17.64 5.80 3.58
C ASN A 52 -17.18 4.35 3.77
N LEU A 53 -18.09 3.38 3.76
CA LEU A 53 -17.75 1.96 3.84
C LEU A 53 -16.94 1.52 2.62
N GLU A 54 -17.37 1.90 1.41
CA GLU A 54 -16.63 1.62 0.17
C GLU A 54 -15.21 2.20 0.22
N LYS A 55 -15.08 3.44 0.74
CA LYS A 55 -13.76 4.07 0.92
C LYS A 55 -12.89 3.31 1.94
N ALA A 56 -13.46 2.89 3.07
CA ALA A 56 -12.73 2.13 4.08
C ALA A 56 -12.28 0.77 3.53
N GLU A 57 -13.11 0.08 2.75
CA GLU A 57 -12.75 -1.18 2.12
C GLU A 57 -11.61 -1.03 1.12
N ALA A 58 -11.68 -0.05 0.22
CA ALA A 58 -10.63 0.17 -0.76
C ALA A 58 -9.30 0.59 -0.10
N TYR A 59 -9.34 1.39 0.96
CA TYR A 59 -8.16 1.67 1.80
C TYR A 59 -7.58 0.38 2.41
N ASN A 60 -8.42 -0.48 2.97
CA ASN A 60 -7.99 -1.74 3.58
C ASN A 60 -7.36 -2.69 2.54
N ARG A 61 -7.94 -2.80 1.34
CA ARG A 61 -7.38 -3.58 0.24
C ARG A 61 -6.00 -3.05 -0.16
N LEU A 62 -5.85 -1.74 -0.26
CA LEU A 62 -4.58 -1.09 -0.59
C LEU A 62 -3.52 -1.34 0.49
N ARG A 63 -3.90 -1.20 1.77
CA ARG A 63 -3.03 -1.47 2.91
C ARG A 63 -2.60 -2.94 2.96
N ALA A 64 -3.50 -3.87 2.65
CA ALA A 64 -3.18 -5.29 2.57
C ALA A 64 -2.15 -5.57 1.47
N GLN A 65 -2.29 -4.94 0.30
CA GLN A 65 -1.29 -5.07 -0.78
C GLN A 65 0.09 -4.53 -0.37
N VAL A 66 0.14 -3.34 0.24
CA VAL A 66 1.40 -2.75 0.75
C VAL A 66 2.06 -3.69 1.76
N LYS A 67 1.29 -4.22 2.73
CA LYS A 67 1.79 -5.19 3.71
C LYS A 67 2.29 -6.48 3.05
N GLY A 68 1.57 -6.99 2.06
CA GLY A 68 1.97 -8.18 1.31
C GLY A 68 3.32 -8.00 0.61
N ILE A 69 3.54 -6.85 -0.03
CA ILE A 69 4.83 -6.52 -0.67
C ILE A 69 5.93 -6.39 0.38
N GLN A 70 5.69 -5.68 1.50
CA GLN A 70 6.68 -5.55 2.58
C GLN A 70 7.07 -6.92 3.14
N HIS A 71 6.08 -7.77 3.43
CA HIS A 71 6.32 -9.11 3.93
C HIS A 71 7.11 -9.96 2.94
N PHE A 72 6.77 -9.90 1.64
CA PHE A 72 7.53 -10.58 0.61
C PHE A 72 9.00 -10.16 0.59
N VAL A 73 9.27 -8.84 0.57
CA VAL A 73 10.62 -8.29 0.49
C VAL A 73 11.45 -8.65 1.73
N LEU A 74 10.88 -8.55 2.93
CA LEU A 74 11.58 -8.85 4.17
C LEU A 74 11.92 -10.35 4.31
N ASN A 75 11.15 -11.23 3.68
CA ASN A 75 11.39 -12.67 3.70
C ASN A 75 12.28 -13.19 2.56
N ILE A 76 12.84 -12.30 1.72
CA ILE A 76 13.84 -12.69 0.72
C ILE A 76 15.08 -13.21 1.45
N LYS A 77 15.47 -14.46 1.19
CA LYS A 77 16.62 -15.12 1.85
C LYS A 77 17.97 -14.57 1.37
N ASP A 78 18.08 -14.34 0.06
CA ASP A 78 19.28 -13.77 -0.56
C ASP A 78 19.41 -12.30 -0.17
N ALA A 79 20.46 -11.97 0.58
CA ALA A 79 20.67 -10.63 1.12
C ALA A 79 20.87 -9.57 0.02
N GLU A 80 21.51 -9.94 -1.09
CA GLU A 80 21.76 -9.02 -2.20
C GLU A 80 20.47 -8.72 -2.95
N VAL A 81 19.67 -9.76 -3.25
CA VAL A 81 18.35 -9.60 -3.87
C VAL A 81 17.42 -8.80 -2.96
N ARG A 82 17.46 -9.04 -1.64
CA ARG A 82 16.68 -8.31 -0.65
C ARG A 82 17.02 -6.82 -0.66
N GLU A 83 18.31 -6.48 -0.69
CA GLU A 83 18.76 -5.09 -0.75
C GLU A 83 18.30 -4.40 -2.03
N ILE A 84 18.43 -5.06 -3.20
CA ILE A 84 17.91 -4.55 -4.48
C ILE A 84 16.39 -4.29 -4.37
N ALA A 85 15.64 -5.23 -3.79
CA ALA A 85 14.19 -5.11 -3.62
C ALA A 85 13.79 -3.95 -2.69
N ILE A 86 14.47 -3.78 -1.55
CA ILE A 86 14.23 -2.68 -0.60
C ILE A 86 14.48 -1.33 -1.29
N ARG A 87 15.58 -1.20 -2.04
CA ARG A 87 15.90 0.03 -2.77
C ARG A 87 14.90 0.34 -3.87
N ARG A 88 14.42 -0.67 -4.60
CA ARG A 88 13.32 -0.50 -5.56
C ARG A 88 12.03 -0.03 -4.87
N CYS A 89 11.69 -0.56 -3.70
CA CYS A 89 10.56 -0.08 -2.90
C CYS A 89 10.73 1.39 -2.47
N ARG A 90 11.96 1.87 -2.27
CA ARG A 90 12.25 3.30 -2.00
C ARG A 90 12.16 4.20 -3.24
N GLY A 91 11.88 3.62 -4.41
CA GLY A 91 11.76 4.36 -5.67
C GLY A 91 13.06 4.52 -6.45
N GLN A 92 14.18 3.96 -5.99
CA GLN A 92 15.46 4.09 -6.68
C GLN A 92 15.47 3.36 -8.03
N THR A 93 16.09 3.94 -9.05
CA THR A 93 16.25 3.30 -10.37
C THR A 93 17.26 2.15 -10.30
N TYR A 94 17.29 1.27 -11.31
CA TYR A 94 18.29 0.18 -11.32
C TYR A 94 19.71 0.73 -11.49
N GLU A 95 19.85 1.90 -12.12
CA GLU A 95 21.09 2.66 -12.28
C GLU A 95 21.59 3.16 -10.92
N GLU A 96 20.72 3.77 -10.11
CA GLU A 96 21.06 4.23 -8.76
C GLU A 96 21.42 3.07 -7.83
N ILE A 97 20.69 1.95 -7.94
CA ILE A 97 20.95 0.74 -7.16
C ILE A 97 22.30 0.13 -7.55
N ALA A 98 22.56 0.03 -8.85
CA ALA A 98 23.81 -0.47 -9.39
C ALA A 98 25.01 0.34 -8.89
N ALA A 99 24.91 1.67 -8.95
CA ALA A 99 25.94 2.57 -8.42
C ALA A 99 26.15 2.39 -6.92
N ALA A 100 25.07 2.30 -6.13
CA ALA A 100 25.16 2.15 -4.68
C ALA A 100 25.68 0.78 -4.21
N MET A 101 25.49 -0.27 -5.01
CA MET A 101 25.89 -1.64 -4.70
C MET A 101 27.18 -2.07 -5.42
N PHE A 102 27.78 -1.20 -6.23
CA PHE A 102 28.95 -1.50 -7.06
C PHE A 102 28.75 -2.72 -7.99
N ILE A 103 27.55 -2.84 -8.58
CA ILE A 103 27.20 -3.91 -9.53
C ILE A 103 26.71 -3.33 -10.85
N ASP A 104 26.64 -4.14 -11.91
CA ASP A 104 26.04 -3.72 -13.18
C ASP A 104 24.51 -3.58 -13.07
N ARG A 105 23.96 -2.56 -13.75
CA ARG A 105 22.51 -2.30 -13.82
C ARG A 105 21.71 -3.51 -14.32
N THR A 106 22.22 -4.23 -15.33
CA THR A 106 21.58 -5.45 -15.83
C THR A 106 21.61 -6.56 -14.78
N THR A 107 22.67 -6.65 -13.97
CA THR A 107 22.78 -7.62 -12.88
C THR A 107 21.72 -7.35 -11.81
N ALA A 108 21.58 -6.10 -11.37
CA ALA A 108 20.54 -5.71 -10.41
C ALA A 108 19.12 -6.09 -10.90
N SER A 109 18.82 -5.74 -12.15
CA SER A 109 17.52 -6.03 -12.78
C SER A 109 17.27 -7.53 -12.96
N LYS A 110 18.25 -8.28 -13.45
CA LYS A 110 18.13 -9.73 -13.68
C LYS A 110 17.97 -10.50 -12.37
N LYS A 111 18.75 -10.16 -11.33
CA LYS A 111 18.68 -10.82 -10.02
C LYS A 111 17.28 -10.68 -9.42
N LEU A 112 16.76 -9.45 -9.37
CA LEU A 112 15.43 -9.21 -8.84
C LEU A 112 14.33 -9.89 -9.68
N ARG A 113 14.37 -9.75 -11.01
CA ARG A 113 13.38 -10.36 -11.91
C ARG A 113 13.38 -11.89 -11.79
N LYS A 114 14.55 -12.51 -11.78
CA LYS A 114 14.70 -13.97 -11.62
C LYS A 114 14.13 -14.42 -10.28
N TYR A 115 14.42 -13.70 -9.20
CA TYR A 115 13.88 -14.06 -7.90
C TYR A 115 12.36 -13.99 -7.88
N ILE A 116 11.78 -12.88 -8.38
CA ILE A 116 10.32 -12.72 -8.44
C ILE A 116 9.70 -13.84 -9.27
N SER A 117 10.23 -14.16 -10.45
CA SER A 117 9.64 -15.19 -11.32
C SER A 117 9.62 -16.59 -10.70
N HIS A 118 10.58 -16.90 -9.84
CA HIS A 118 10.66 -18.20 -9.15
C HIS A 118 9.82 -18.26 -7.87
N ASN A 119 9.51 -17.11 -7.27
CA ASN A 119 8.82 -17.01 -5.97
C ASN A 119 7.42 -16.37 -6.08
N SER A 120 6.92 -16.10 -7.28
CA SER A 120 5.58 -15.56 -7.53
C SER A 120 4.51 -16.63 -7.75
N ARG A 121 4.78 -17.88 -7.37
CA ARG A 121 3.82 -19.00 -7.43
C ARG A 121 3.18 -19.22 -6.07
#